data_AF-A0A843G1P4-F1
#
_entry.id   AF-A0A843G1P4-F1
#
_cell.length_a   1.000
_cell.length_b   1.000
_cell.length_c   1.000
_cell.angle_alpha   90.00
_cell.angle_beta   90.00
_cell.angle_gamma   90.00
#
_symmetry.space_group_name_H-M   'P 1'
#
loop_
_entity.id
_entity.type
_entity.pdbx_description
1 polymer ?
#
loop_
_entity_poly.entity_id
_entity_poly.type
_entity_poly.pdbx_seq_one_letter_code
_entity_poly.pdbx_strand_id
1 'polypeptide(L)' 'MLQKPRGTRDFLPDEMEQRREIEMRLRKVARNWGYREVCTPTFETQELYVLRSGEGIINEMYTF' A
#
# COMPACT_ATOMS: atom_id res chain seq x y z
N MET A 1 14.09 11.59 -21.69
CA MET A 1 13.94 11.40 -20.23
C MET A 1 12.84 10.38 -20.03
N LEU A 2 13.08 9.29 -19.31
CA LEU A 2 12.02 8.33 -18.98
C LEU A 2 11.00 9.01 -18.07
N GLN A 3 9.73 8.92 -18.44
CA GLN A 3 8.63 9.38 -17.58
C GLN A 3 8.18 8.24 -16.69
N LYS A 4 7.78 8.57 -15.46
CA LYS A 4 7.21 7.60 -14.54
C LYS A 4 5.94 6.96 -15.13
N PRO A 5 5.66 5.68 -14.85
CA PRO A 5 4.43 5.04 -15.29
C PRO A 5 3.18 5.82 -14.83
N ARG A 6 2.11 5.78 -15.65
CA ARG A 6 0.85 6.43 -15.30
C ARG A 6 0.32 5.87 -13.98
N GLY A 7 -0.04 6.75 -13.05
CA GLY A 7 -0.56 6.37 -11.72
C GLY A 7 0.51 6.23 -10.63
N THR A 8 1.81 6.37 -10.95
CA THR A 8 2.88 6.34 -9.93
C THR A 8 3.33 7.75 -9.53
N ARG A 9 3.95 7.83 -8.34
CA ARG A 9 4.53 9.06 -7.81
C ARG A 9 5.92 8.77 -7.29
N ASP A 10 6.87 9.59 -7.73
CA ASP A 10 8.16 9.71 -7.08
C ASP A 10 7.98 10.60 -5.86
N PHE A 11 8.42 10.13 -4.70
CA PHE A 11 8.47 10.93 -3.49
C PHE A 11 9.92 11.38 -3.30
N LEU A 12 10.15 12.69 -3.39
CA LEU A 12 11.46 13.29 -3.19
C LEU A 12 11.81 13.35 -1.69
N PRO A 13 13.05 13.70 -1.31
CA PRO A 13 13.50 13.65 0.08
C PRO A 13 12.53 14.28 1.09
N ASP A 14 12.07 15.52 0.84
CA ASP A 14 11.15 16.24 1.73
C ASP A 14 9.79 15.54 1.86
N GLU A 15 9.27 14.98 0.76
CA GLU A 15 7.99 14.25 0.76
C GLU A 15 8.12 12.90 1.47
N MET A 16 9.27 12.23 1.31
CA MET A 16 9.57 10.99 2.01
C MET A 16 9.73 11.22 3.51
N GLU A 17 10.36 12.32 3.93
CA GLU A 17 10.46 12.68 5.34
C GLU A 17 9.08 12.84 5.98
N GLN A 18 8.21 13.65 5.35
CA GLN A 18 6.83 13.85 5.80
C GLN A 18 6.04 12.53 5.83
N ARG A 19 6.20 11.69 4.81
CA ARG A 19 5.55 10.37 4.75
C ARG A 19 5.99 9.48 5.91
N ARG A 20 7.29 9.40 6.18
CA ARG A 20 7.84 8.57 7.28
C ARG A 20 7.36 9.06 8.64
N GLU A 21 7.21 10.36 8.82
CA GLU A 21 6.63 10.93 10.04
C GLU A 21 5.20 10.42 10.29
N ILE A 22 4.34 10.47 9.26
CA ILE A 22 2.96 9.98 9.34
C ILE A 22 2.94 8.48 9.64
N GLU A 23 3.72 7.69 8.92
CA GLU A 23 3.80 6.24 9.14
C GLU A 23 4.27 5.90 10.57
N MET A 24 5.23 6.65 11.11
CA MET A 24 5.71 6.48 12.49
C MET A 24 4.61 6.76 13.51
N ARG A 25 3.84 7.85 13.32
CA ARG A 25 2.71 8.21 14.20
C ARG A 25 1.65 7.11 14.20
N LEU A 26 1.29 6.58 13.04
CA LEU A 26 0.33 5.46 12.90
C LEU A 26 0.83 4.21 13.64
N ARG A 27 2.09 3.81 13.43
CA ARG A 27 2.69 2.65 14.14
C ARG A 27 2.75 2.85 15.65
N LYS A 28 2.99 4.08 16.12
CA LYS A 28 3.01 4.40 17.55
C LYS A 28 1.62 4.20 18.17
N VAL A 29 0.58 4.69 17.51
CA VAL A 29 -0.81 4.50 17.96
C VAL A 29 -1.15 3.01 18.02
N ALA A 30 -0.91 2.24 16.94
CA ALA A 30 -1.20 0.81 16.93
C ALA A 30 -0.50 0.06 18.07
N ARG A 31 0.79 0.34 18.31
CA ARG A 31 1.56 -0.28 19.40
C ARG A 31 1.02 0.06 20.79
N ASN A 32 0.55 1.29 21.02
CA ASN A 32 -0.03 1.69 22.31
C ASN A 32 -1.31 0.91 22.65
N TRP A 33 -1.97 0.32 21.64
CA TRP A 33 -3.16 -0.50 21.81
C TRP A 33 -2.87 -2.02 21.74
N GLY A 34 -1.59 -2.41 21.83
CA GLY A 34 -1.19 -3.82 21.87
C GLY A 34 -1.13 -4.52 20.51
N TYR A 35 -1.36 -3.80 19.40
CA TYR A 35 -1.21 -4.37 18.07
C TYR A 35 0.27 -4.54 17.70
N ARG A 36 0.55 -5.57 16.89
CA ARG A 36 1.87 -5.83 16.31
C ARG A 36 1.78 -5.78 14.79
N GLU A 37 2.78 -5.17 14.18
CA GLU A 37 2.87 -5.06 12.72
C GLU A 37 3.15 -6.43 12.11
N VAL A 38 2.47 -6.73 11.01
CA VAL A 38 2.74 -7.84 10.10
C VAL A 38 2.94 -7.27 8.70
N CYS A 39 3.75 -7.92 7.89
CA CYS A 39 4.00 -7.54 6.50
C CYS A 39 3.74 -8.75 5.61
N THR A 40 2.83 -8.62 4.66
CA THR A 40 2.50 -9.63 3.66
C THR A 40 3.12 -9.27 2.32
N PRO A 41 3.20 -10.20 1.35
CA PRO A 41 3.54 -9.87 -0.02
C PRO A 41 2.69 -8.72 -0.59
N THR A 42 3.27 -7.94 -1.50
CA THR A 42 2.59 -6.79 -2.14
C THR A 42 1.68 -7.21 -3.29
N PHE A 43 1.78 -8.45 -3.76
CA PHE A 43 0.92 -9.08 -4.74
C PHE A 43 0.44 -10.41 -4.18
N GLU A 44 -0.77 -10.80 -4.58
CA GLU A 44 -1.42 -12.05 -4.16
C GLU A 44 -2.20 -12.61 -5.35
N THR A 45 -2.69 -13.85 -5.25
CA THR A 45 -3.50 -14.42 -6.32
C THR A 45 -4.83 -13.69 -6.46
N GLN A 46 -5.35 -13.61 -7.68
CA GLN A 46 -6.59 -12.89 -7.98
C GLN A 46 -7.79 -13.44 -7.19
N GLU A 47 -7.83 -14.75 -6.95
CA GLU A 47 -8.89 -15.43 -6.22
C GLU A 47 -9.06 -14.86 -4.80
N LEU A 48 -7.96 -14.45 -4.15
CA LEU A 48 -8.00 -13.88 -2.80
C LEU A 48 -8.83 -12.59 -2.74
N TYR A 49 -8.72 -11.74 -3.76
CA TYR A 49 -9.42 -10.45 -3.81
C TYR A 49 -10.88 -10.59 -4.24
N VAL A 50 -11.14 -11.49 -5.21
CA VAL A 50 -12.51 -11.79 -5.67
C VAL A 50 -13.35 -12.36 -4.52
N LEU A 51 -12.77 -13.19 -3.65
CA LEU A 51 -13.47 -13.82 -2.53
C LEU A 51 -14.17 -12.79 -1.60
N ARG A 52 -13.58 -11.60 -1.40
CA ARG A 52 -14.16 -10.57 -0.52
C ARG A 52 -14.89 -9.44 -1.24
N SER A 53 -14.53 -9.15 -2.48
CA SER A 53 -14.98 -7.94 -3.19
C SER A 53 -15.88 -8.22 -4.39
N GLY A 54 -16.08 -9.49 -4.76
CA GLY A 54 -16.79 -9.90 -5.96
C GLY A 54 -15.97 -9.68 -7.24
N GLU A 55 -16.54 -10.06 -8.39
CA GLU A 55 -15.84 -10.02 -9.68
C GLU A 55 -15.57 -8.59 -10.21
N GLY A 56 -16.35 -7.61 -9.75
CA GLY A 56 -16.22 -6.22 -10.21
C GLY A 56 -14.87 -5.56 -9.92
N ILE A 57 -14.11 -6.08 -8.95
CA ILE A 57 -12.79 -5.54 -8.59
C ILE A 57 -11.72 -5.84 -9.65
N ILE A 58 -11.94 -6.86 -10.50
CA ILE A 58 -10.92 -7.36 -11.43
C ILE A 58 -10.44 -6.24 -12.38
N ASN A 59 -11.34 -5.37 -12.82
CA ASN A 59 -11.02 -4.27 -13.75
C ASN A 59 -10.19 -3.14 -13.11
N GLU A 60 -10.11 -3.11 -11.78
CA GLU A 60 -9.37 -2.09 -11.01
C GLU A 60 -8.04 -2.62 -10.46
N MET A 61 -7.71 -3.90 -10.71
CA MET A 61 -6.46 -4.52 -10.25
C MET A 61 -5.35 -4.40 -11.29
N TYR A 62 -4.12 -4.22 -10.81
CA TYR A 62 -2.93 -4.44 -11.62
C TYR A 62 -2.60 -5.94 -11.64
N THR A 63 -3.07 -6.64 -12.66
CA THR A 63 -2.81 -8.07 -12.89
C THR A 63 -1.69 -8.27 -13.92
N PHE A 64 -0.77 -9.19 -13.67
CA PHE A 64 0.33 -9.55 -14.57
C PHE A 64 0.68 -11.03 -14.43
#